data_AF-A0A8X6MU21-F1
#
_entry.id   AF-A0A8X6MU21-F1
#
_cell.length_a   1.000
_cell.length_b   1.000
_cell.length_c   1.000
_cell.angle_alpha   90.00
_cell.angle_beta   90.00
_cell.angle_gamma   90.00
#
_symmetry.space_group_name_H-M   'P 1'
#
loop_
_entity.id
_entity.type
_entity.pdbx_description
1 polymer ?
#
loop_
_entity_poly.entity_id
_entity_poly.type
_entity_poly.pdbx_seq_one_letter_code
_entity_poly.pdbx_strand_id
1 'polypeptide(L)'
;MKHFDASARSLKLEDNQMDEENYLNYLAIEIGDTNYDIQSLSERVDKMENSIGNIVSKIDAVLNKMAAMDRAKTKRRENMNKILNTISESGDLDEKAKRHHMEKMVREELQRWDSDTSLRVPSSTYNPSPKKKK
;
A
#
# COMPACT_ATOMS: atom_id res chain seq x y z
N MET A 1 39.19 -80.95 6.40
CA MET A 1 38.94 -80.12 7.60
C MET A 1 38.80 -78.68 7.12
N LYS A 2 37.56 -78.24 6.83
CA LYS A 2 37.25 -76.90 6.31
C LYS A 2 36.99 -75.98 7.50
N HIS A 3 38.04 -75.33 8.01
CA HIS A 3 37.90 -74.22 8.95
C HIS A 3 38.43 -72.99 8.24
N PHE A 4 37.54 -72.19 7.66
CA PHE A 4 37.71 -70.74 7.51
C PHE A 4 36.38 -70.15 7.03
N ASP A 5 36.13 -68.90 7.39
CA ASP A 5 35.05 -68.02 6.88
C ASP A 5 33.66 -68.02 7.53
N ALA A 6 33.56 -68.19 8.85
CA ALA A 6 32.46 -67.59 9.61
C ALA A 6 32.84 -66.22 10.24
N SER A 7 34.12 -66.03 10.58
CA SER A 7 34.60 -64.86 11.34
C SER A 7 34.61 -63.55 10.52
N ALA A 8 34.87 -63.62 9.21
CA ALA A 8 35.00 -62.43 8.36
C ALA A 8 33.67 -61.81 7.88
N ARG A 9 32.53 -62.51 8.09
CA ARG A 9 31.19 -61.97 7.77
C ARG A 9 30.55 -61.22 8.94
N SER A 10 31.01 -61.46 10.17
CA SER A 10 30.50 -60.77 11.36
C SER A 10 30.99 -59.31 11.46
N LEU A 11 32.18 -59.02 10.91
CA LEU A 11 32.84 -57.72 11.00
C LEU A 11 32.36 -56.67 9.98
N LYS A 12 31.28 -56.93 9.23
CA LYS A 12 30.72 -55.97 8.26
C LYS A 12 29.32 -55.46 8.64
N LEU A 13 28.85 -55.77 9.84
CA LEU A 13 27.55 -55.30 10.33
C LEU A 13 27.63 -54.21 11.39
N GLU A 14 28.83 -53.74 11.75
CA GLU A 14 29.03 -52.87 12.91
C GLU A 14 29.25 -51.37 12.57
N ASP A 15 29.45 -50.99 11.30
CA ASP A 15 29.88 -49.62 10.97
C ASP A 15 28.81 -48.74 10.28
N ASN A 16 27.52 -49.04 10.44
CA ASN A 16 26.45 -48.11 10.02
C ASN A 16 25.29 -48.05 11.02
N GLN A 17 25.63 -48.08 12.31
CA GLN A 17 24.71 -47.73 13.38
C GLN A 17 25.04 -46.28 13.76
N MET A 18 24.21 -45.32 13.36
CA MET A 18 24.33 -43.95 13.86
C MET A 18 24.31 -44.03 15.38
N ASP A 19 25.39 -43.57 16.01
CA ASP A 19 25.38 -43.37 17.45
C ASP A 19 24.30 -42.34 17.82
N GLU A 20 23.75 -42.47 19.03
CA GLU A 20 22.63 -41.66 19.50
C GLU A 20 22.98 -40.16 19.50
N GLU A 21 24.25 -39.82 19.72
CA GLU A 21 24.76 -38.45 19.74
C GLU A 21 24.77 -37.80 18.35
N ASN A 22 25.19 -38.53 17.30
CA ASN A 22 25.08 -38.08 15.91
C ASN A 22 23.63 -37.94 15.46
N TYR A 23 22.74 -38.85 15.91
CA TYR A 23 21.32 -38.75 15.58
C TYR A 23 20.70 -37.48 16.18
N LEU A 24 21.00 -37.20 17.45
CA LEU A 24 20.56 -35.98 18.13
C LEU A 24 21.13 -34.71 17.48
N ASN A 25 22.40 -34.74 17.04
CA ASN A 25 23.03 -33.61 16.37
C ASN A 25 22.43 -33.36 14.97
N TYR A 26 22.17 -34.42 14.19
CA TYR A 26 21.47 -34.32 12.91
C TYR A 26 20.07 -33.72 13.08
N LEU A 27 19.30 -34.20 14.07
CA LEU A 27 17.97 -33.67 14.38
C LEU A 27 18.03 -32.18 14.78
N ALA A 28 19.01 -31.79 15.58
CA ALA A 28 19.18 -30.42 16.03
C ALA A 28 19.51 -29.47 14.87
N ILE A 29 20.35 -29.89 13.92
CA ILE A 29 20.67 -29.14 12.71
C ILE A 29 19.41 -28.99 11.83
N GLU A 30 18.69 -30.09 11.58
CA GLU A 30 17.45 -30.08 10.78
C GLU A 30 16.36 -29.17 11.40
N ILE A 31 16.19 -29.24 12.73
CA ILE A 31 15.29 -28.33 13.46
C ILE A 31 15.79 -26.88 13.37
N GLY A 32 17.10 -26.66 13.38
CA GLY A 32 17.71 -25.34 13.19
C GLY A 32 17.37 -24.74 11.83
N ASP A 33 17.56 -25.51 10.76
CA ASP A 33 17.30 -25.09 9.38
C ASP A 33 15.81 -24.80 9.15
N THR A 34 14.91 -25.68 9.63
CA THR A 34 13.46 -25.45 9.55
C THR A 34 13.02 -24.21 10.31
N ASN A 35 13.59 -23.95 11.50
CA ASN A 35 13.30 -22.73 12.26
C ASN A 35 13.79 -21.47 11.53
N TYR A 36 14.94 -21.54 10.84
CA TYR A 36 15.45 -20.44 10.04
C TYR A 36 14.49 -20.11 8.87
N ASP A 37 13.99 -21.13 8.17
CA ASP A 37 13.04 -20.95 7.08
C ASP A 37 11.72 -20.32 7.55
N ILE A 38 11.21 -20.76 8.71
CA ILE A 38 10.00 -20.21 9.32
C ILE A 38 10.22 -18.73 9.70
N GLN A 39 11.36 -18.39 10.30
CA GLN A 39 11.67 -17.00 10.66
C GLN A 39 11.79 -16.12 9.41
N SER A 40 12.48 -16.59 8.37
CA SER A 40 12.59 -15.88 7.09
C SER A 40 11.22 -15.63 6.46
N LEU A 41 10.32 -16.62 6.51
CA LEU A 41 8.95 -16.46 6.05
C LEU A 41 8.18 -15.44 6.88
N SER A 42 8.30 -15.49 8.22
CA SER A 42 7.68 -14.54 9.13
C SER A 42 8.11 -13.10 8.83
N GLU A 43 9.40 -12.85 8.63
CA GLU A 43 9.91 -11.51 8.28
C GLU A 43 9.37 -11.02 6.93
N ARG A 44 9.14 -11.92 5.97
CA ARG A 44 8.52 -11.57 4.68
C ARG A 44 7.05 -11.20 4.85
N VAL A 45 6.33 -11.90 5.72
CA VAL A 45 4.93 -11.57 6.07
C VAL A 45 4.88 -10.20 6.72
N ASP A 46 5.72 -9.90 7.71
CA ASP A 46 5.76 -8.59 8.37
C ASP A 46 5.99 -7.45 7.36
N LYS A 47 6.91 -7.63 6.40
CA LYS A 47 7.16 -6.65 5.33
C LYS A 47 5.94 -6.47 4.43
N MET A 48 5.23 -7.56 4.14
CA MET A 48 4.01 -7.54 3.32
C MET A 48 2.86 -6.84 4.05
N GLU A 49 2.66 -7.08 5.34
CA GLU A 49 1.66 -6.40 6.16
C GLU A 49 1.86 -4.89 6.17
N ASN A 50 3.12 -4.45 6.35
CA ASN A 50 3.48 -3.04 6.25
C ASN A 50 3.18 -2.45 4.85
N SER A 51 3.49 -3.20 3.79
CA SER A 51 3.20 -2.78 2.41
C SER A 51 1.69 -2.65 2.17
N ILE A 52 0.91 -3.62 2.66
CA ILE A 52 -0.56 -3.61 2.57
C ILE A 52 -1.13 -2.40 3.32
N GLY A 53 -0.67 -2.11 4.54
CA GLY A 53 -1.09 -0.92 5.29
C GLY A 53 -0.81 0.40 4.55
N ASN A 54 0.34 0.50 3.89
CA ASN A 54 0.69 1.65 3.05
C ASN A 54 -0.20 1.76 1.81
N ILE A 55 -0.54 0.64 1.19
CA ILE A 55 -1.45 0.59 0.03
C ILE A 55 -2.85 1.05 0.44
N VAL A 56 -3.39 0.53 1.54
CA VAL A 56 -4.71 0.92 2.07
C VAL A 56 -4.75 2.42 2.36
N SER A 57 -3.74 2.96 3.04
CA SER A 57 -3.66 4.39 3.34
C SER A 57 -3.63 5.26 2.07
N LYS A 58 -2.94 4.81 1.01
CA LYS A 58 -2.93 5.50 -0.30
C LYS A 58 -4.29 5.43 -0.98
N ILE A 59 -4.98 4.29 -0.91
CA ILE A 59 -6.33 4.13 -1.46
C ILE A 59 -7.29 5.10 -0.78
N ASP A 60 -7.27 5.18 0.55
CA ASP A 60 -8.13 6.09 1.31
C ASP A 60 -7.89 7.56 0.92
N ALA A 61 -6.63 7.95 0.73
CA ALA A 61 -6.28 9.30 0.26
C ALA A 61 -6.85 9.59 -1.13
N VAL A 62 -6.74 8.63 -2.06
CA VAL A 62 -7.31 8.76 -3.42
C VAL A 62 -8.83 8.84 -3.39
N LEU A 63 -9.49 7.96 -2.62
CA LEU A 63 -10.96 7.97 -2.49
C LEU A 63 -11.47 9.29 -1.92
N ASN A 64 -10.83 9.79 -0.86
CA ASN A 64 -11.17 11.08 -0.27
C ASN A 64 -10.97 12.24 -1.27
N LYS A 65 -9.88 12.20 -2.04
CA LYS A 65 -9.61 13.20 -3.09
C LYS A 65 -10.66 13.15 -4.20
N MET A 66 -11.07 11.95 -4.64
CA MET A 66 -12.11 11.79 -5.66
C MET A 66 -13.46 12.29 -5.15
N ALA A 67 -13.86 11.91 -3.94
CA ALA A 67 -15.09 12.40 -3.32
C ALA A 67 -15.10 13.94 -3.16
N ALA A 68 -13.96 14.54 -2.80
CA ALA A 68 -13.81 15.99 -2.77
C ALA A 68 -13.91 16.61 -4.18
N MET A 69 -13.30 15.96 -5.18
CA MET A 69 -13.34 16.39 -6.57
C MET A 69 -14.77 16.35 -7.14
N ASP A 70 -15.55 15.31 -6.82
CA ASP A 70 -16.92 15.18 -7.32
C ASP A 70 -17.86 16.21 -6.71
N ARG A 71 -17.72 16.49 -5.41
CA ARG A 71 -18.41 17.62 -4.76
C ARG A 71 -18.03 18.94 -5.41
N ALA A 72 -16.75 19.16 -5.68
CA ALA A 72 -16.28 20.36 -6.37
C ALA A 72 -16.87 20.46 -7.77
N LYS A 73 -16.79 19.41 -8.61
CA LYS A 73 -17.39 19.38 -9.95
C LYS A 73 -18.89 19.69 -9.94
N THR A 74 -19.61 19.15 -8.96
CA THR A 74 -21.05 19.42 -8.79
C THR A 74 -21.30 20.90 -8.51
N LYS A 75 -20.61 21.48 -7.53
CA LYS A 75 -20.70 22.92 -7.20
C LYS A 75 -20.32 23.80 -8.40
N ARG A 76 -19.30 23.43 -9.18
CA ARG A 76 -18.91 24.14 -10.41
C ARG A 76 -20.06 24.19 -11.41
N ARG A 77 -20.73 23.05 -11.63
CA ARG A 77 -21.88 22.96 -12.54
C ARG A 77 -23.04 23.83 -12.06
N GLU A 78 -23.35 23.79 -10.76
CA GLU A 78 -24.40 24.62 -10.16
C GLU A 78 -24.10 26.12 -10.32
N ASN A 79 -22.87 26.55 -10.06
CA ASN A 79 -22.48 27.94 -10.22
C ASN A 79 -22.52 28.39 -11.69
N MET A 80 -22.11 27.52 -12.62
CA MET A 80 -22.24 27.78 -14.05
C MET A 80 -23.71 27.93 -14.47
N ASN A 81 -24.60 27.06 -13.98
CA ASN A 81 -26.03 27.17 -14.24
C ASN A 81 -26.61 28.49 -13.70
N LYS A 82 -26.17 28.93 -12.51
CA LYS A 82 -26.58 30.23 -11.95
C LYS A 82 -26.13 31.39 -12.84
N ILE A 83 -24.88 31.39 -13.30
CA ILE A 83 -24.37 32.40 -14.23
C ILE A 83 -25.24 32.46 -15.49
N LEU A 84 -25.54 31.31 -16.10
CA LEU A 84 -26.35 31.24 -17.31
C LEU A 84 -27.79 31.71 -17.08
N ASN A 85 -28.40 31.34 -15.94
CA ASN A 85 -29.74 31.79 -15.58
C ASN A 85 -29.77 33.31 -15.35
N THR A 86 -28.84 33.87 -14.60
CA THR A 86 -28.74 35.33 -14.37
C THR A 86 -28.64 36.11 -15.69
N ILE A 87 -27.85 35.62 -16.65
CA ILE A 87 -27.73 36.26 -17.97
C ILE A 87 -29.04 36.15 -18.77
N SER A 88 -29.67 34.97 -18.74
CA SER A 88 -30.92 34.71 -19.45
C SER A 88 -32.08 35.55 -18.91
N GLU A 89 -32.13 35.75 -17.58
CA GLU A 89 -33.11 36.61 -16.90
C GLU A 89 -32.83 38.11 -17.13
N SER A 90 -31.60 38.48 -17.49
CA SER A 90 -31.19 39.85 -17.84
C SER A 90 -31.61 40.23 -19.27
N GLY A 91 -32.84 39.89 -19.67
CA GLY A 91 -33.35 40.02 -21.03
C GLY A 91 -33.19 41.41 -21.66
N ASP A 92 -33.24 42.46 -20.84
CA ASP A 92 -33.21 43.88 -21.23
C ASP A 92 -31.80 44.44 -21.52
N LEU A 93 -30.75 43.67 -21.25
CA LEU A 93 -29.38 44.08 -21.54
C LEU A 93 -29.02 43.85 -23.01
N ASP A 94 -28.29 44.81 -23.60
CA ASP A 94 -27.62 44.64 -24.89
C ASP A 94 -26.70 43.41 -24.88
N GLU A 95 -26.56 42.74 -26.03
CA GLU A 95 -25.82 41.49 -26.17
C GLU A 95 -24.34 41.66 -25.76
N LYS A 96 -23.75 42.83 -26.05
CA LYS A 96 -22.38 43.16 -25.65
C LYS A 96 -22.25 43.28 -24.13
N ALA A 97 -23.27 43.83 -23.46
CA ALA A 97 -23.31 43.95 -22.00
C ALA A 97 -23.49 42.59 -21.33
N LYS A 98 -24.36 41.71 -21.87
CA LYS A 98 -24.53 40.32 -21.42
C LYS A 98 -23.23 39.53 -21.49
N ARG A 99 -22.51 39.62 -22.62
CA ARG A 99 -21.21 38.95 -22.82
C ARG A 99 -20.17 39.40 -21.80
N HIS A 100 -20.04 40.71 -21.58
CA HIS A 100 -19.10 41.24 -20.59
C HIS A 100 -19.47 40.82 -19.16
N HIS A 101 -20.76 40.84 -18.82
CA HIS A 101 -21.25 40.41 -17.51
C HIS A 101 -20.96 38.93 -17.25
N MET A 102 -21.18 38.07 -18.24
CA MET A 102 -20.82 36.64 -18.20
C MET A 102 -19.32 36.44 -17.94
N GLU A 103 -18.47 37.09 -18.74
CA GLU A 103 -17.00 36.96 -18.60
C GLU A 103 -16.54 37.38 -17.20
N LYS A 104 -17.13 38.44 -16.64
CA LYS A 104 -16.84 38.89 -15.28
C LYS A 104 -17.21 37.84 -14.24
N MET A 105 -18.44 37.31 -14.27
CA MET A 105 -18.90 36.30 -13.31
C MET A 105 -18.10 35.00 -13.39
N VAL A 106 -17.81 34.54 -14.62
CA VAL A 106 -16.98 33.34 -14.84
C VAL A 106 -15.56 33.53 -14.30
N ARG A 107 -14.96 34.70 -14.52
CA ARG A 107 -13.60 35.00 -14.03
C ARG A 107 -13.53 35.03 -12.51
N GLU A 108 -14.52 35.62 -11.85
CA GLU A 108 -14.63 35.66 -10.39
C GLU A 108 -14.81 34.25 -9.80
N GLU A 109 -15.63 33.41 -10.42
CA GLU A 109 -15.81 32.01 -10.00
C GLU A 109 -14.56 31.15 -10.21
N LEU A 110 -13.83 31.35 -11.31
CA LEU A 110 -12.60 30.61 -11.58
C LEU A 110 -11.51 30.92 -10.52
N GLN A 111 -11.37 32.19 -10.14
CA GLN A 111 -10.41 32.62 -9.12
C GLN A 111 -10.71 32.03 -7.73
N ARG A 112 -12.01 31.80 -7.42
CA ARG A 112 -12.44 31.13 -6.19
C ARG A 112 -12.03 29.65 -6.18
N TRP A 113 -12.11 28.97 -7.32
CA TRP A 113 -11.78 27.55 -7.41
C TRP A 113 -10.29 27.25 -7.22
N ASP A 114 -9.41 28.13 -7.70
CA ASP A 114 -7.97 27.99 -7.52
C ASP A 114 -7.57 28.14 -6.04
N SER A 115 -8.29 28.99 -5.31
CA SER A 115 -8.07 29.25 -3.88
C SER A 115 -8.51 28.06 -3.00
N ASP A 116 -9.63 27.40 -3.33
CA ASP A 116 -10.16 26.23 -2.61
C ASP A 116 -9.30 24.96 -2.81
N THR A 117 -8.56 24.88 -3.92
CA THR A 117 -7.74 23.70 -4.28
C THR A 117 -6.37 23.71 -3.61
N SER A 118 -5.80 24.90 -3.36
CA SER A 118 -4.45 25.07 -2.80
C SER A 118 -4.34 24.70 -1.31
N LEU A 119 -5.46 24.66 -0.57
CA LEU A 119 -5.50 24.42 0.88
C LEU A 119 -5.53 22.92 1.28
N ARG A 120 -5.51 21.99 0.31
CA ARG A 120 -5.75 20.55 0.57
C ARG A 120 -4.59 19.63 0.21
N VAL A 121 -3.35 20.10 0.31
CA VAL A 121 -2.18 19.20 0.27
C VAL A 121 -1.95 18.69 1.69
N PRO A 122 -2.29 17.43 2.04
CA PRO A 122 -1.88 16.90 3.32
C PRO A 122 -0.36 16.68 3.25
N SER A 123 0.37 17.28 4.19
CA SER A 123 1.75 16.89 4.43
C SER A 123 1.73 15.42 4.84
N SER A 124 2.20 14.55 3.94
CA SER A 124 2.43 13.15 4.23
C SER A 124 3.60 13.07 5.22
N THR A 125 3.33 13.23 6.50
CA THR A 125 4.29 12.97 7.57
C THR A 125 4.57 11.47 7.58
N TYR A 126 5.66 11.09 6.93
CA TYR A 126 6.28 9.79 7.06
C TYR A 126 6.66 9.60 8.54
N ASN A 127 5.93 8.72 9.25
CA ASN A 127 6.26 8.33 10.61
C ASN A 127 6.96 6.95 10.57
N PRO A 128 8.30 6.89 10.62
CA PRO A 128 8.98 5.61 10.70
C PRO A 128 8.77 5.04 12.11
N SER A 129 8.07 3.90 12.19
CA SER A 129 7.90 3.13 13.43
C SER A 129 9.24 2.87 14.13
N PRO A 130 9.30 2.92 15.47
CA PRO A 130 10.54 2.80 16.21
C PRO A 130 11.13 1.40 16.06
N LYS A 131 12.39 1.34 15.58
CA LYS A 131 13.17 0.10 15.56
C LYS A 131 13.31 -0.41 17.00
N LYS A 132 12.77 -1.59 17.30
CA LYS A 132 13.03 -2.28 18.56
C LYS A 132 14.53 -2.52 18.66
N LYS A 133 15.19 -1.87 19.63
CA LYS A 133 16.59 -2.14 19.98
C LYS A 133 16.67 -3.57 20.52
N LYS A 134 17.54 -4.38 19.93
CA LYS A 134 18.08 -5.59 20.57
C LYS A 134 19.00 -5.17 21.71
#